data_AF-A0A8C0YJ06-F1
#
_entry.id   AF-A0A8C0YJ06-F1
#
_cell.length_a   1.000
_cell.length_b   1.000
_cell.length_c   1.000
_cell.angle_alpha   90.00
_cell.angle_beta   90.00
_cell.angle_gamma   90.00
#
_symmetry.space_group_name_H-M   'P 1'
#
loop_
_entity.id
_entity.type
_entity.pdbx_description
1 polymer ?
#
loop_
_entity_poly.entity_id
_entity_poly.type
_entity_poly.pdbx_seq_one_letter_code
_entity_poly.pdbx_strand_id
1 'polypeptide(L)'
;MKNVFFRPRGCSALERIRQGQIKNHSKLPANPQQVQEHCRSSCLRRKTPGFISDISIIMRLSPVFKHLLVFISVQSFKAGVQTTATADPCYNYTALDDPWRSPDNRYPPQYMCDYYVSWNGWYRLFIHGQSVQMPDTCVDENSCGTDAPLWLNGAHPAVEDGVVSRDVCISWRNNCCHAHSNPINVKACPGGYYVYEFVMPIGCYFTYCAGRGIFYSFGWAVRDTNNPADGNSSVIQLSSPFLFFGRTYQQIYVNNNGYLTFNEASAEYVPYSFPGYESQDIIAGLWTNLNNSVRGFVSYQQYTSGNILTRATQDINTHFPNLTFNASWVFVATWNKVAYSNLTSTEASFQVVLISGSNFSFILMNYGDIAVTEQPVQAGYDTINSTHYFVIPGSNRGSFISNLRNSSNVDVPGRWAFMVAGEPDNVIGIQVRLSSFSDLTQSSNIEMVLQQMKQELVKYGLPNSVELKLRKRQKIKP
;
A
#
# COMPACT_ATOMS: atom_id res chain seq x y z
N MET A 1 -13.88 -3.69 -19.65
CA MET A 1 -14.74 -4.84 -19.29
C MET A 1 -16.12 -4.30 -18.91
N LYS A 2 -17.20 -4.95 -19.37
CA LYS A 2 -18.59 -4.46 -19.28
C LYS A 2 -19.10 -4.50 -17.83
N ASN A 3 -19.77 -3.44 -17.39
CA ASN A 3 -20.55 -3.41 -16.15
C ASN A 3 -21.65 -4.47 -16.22
N VAL A 4 -21.58 -5.50 -15.38
CA VAL A 4 -22.64 -6.51 -15.24
C VAL A 4 -23.60 -6.03 -14.15
N PHE A 5 -24.75 -5.52 -14.55
CA PHE A 5 -25.87 -5.24 -13.65
C PHE A 5 -26.69 -6.52 -13.46
N PHE A 6 -26.82 -7.00 -12.22
CA PHE A 6 -27.74 -8.08 -11.87
C PHE A 6 -29.15 -7.52 -11.64
N ARG A 7 -30.14 -7.95 -12.43
CA ARG A 7 -31.57 -7.81 -12.12
C ARG A 7 -32.10 -9.16 -11.61
N PRO A 8 -32.80 -9.22 -10.46
CA PRO A 8 -33.56 -10.41 -10.09
C PRO A 8 -34.77 -10.59 -11.01
N ARG A 9 -35.02 -11.82 -11.46
CA ARG A 9 -36.23 -12.18 -12.23
C ARG A 9 -37.43 -12.29 -11.29
N GLY A 10 -38.48 -11.51 -11.56
CA GLY A 10 -39.78 -11.66 -10.90
C GLY A 10 -40.68 -10.44 -11.12
N CYS A 11 -41.31 -10.35 -12.30
CA CYS A 11 -42.57 -9.67 -12.61
C CYS A 11 -42.66 -9.47 -14.14
N SER A 12 -43.15 -10.48 -14.85
CA SER A 12 -43.48 -10.40 -16.28
C SER A 12 -45.00 -10.47 -16.45
N ALA A 13 -45.68 -9.33 -16.33
CA ALA A 13 -47.03 -9.10 -16.87
C ALA A 13 -47.48 -7.66 -16.60
N LEU A 14 -47.03 -6.69 -17.40
CA LEU A 14 -47.72 -5.41 -17.69
C LEU A 14 -46.83 -4.50 -18.54
N GLU A 15 -46.52 -4.92 -19.78
CA GLU A 15 -45.96 -4.00 -20.79
C GLU A 15 -46.25 -4.53 -22.22
N ARG A 16 -47.53 -4.74 -22.51
CA ARG A 16 -48.05 -4.82 -23.88
C ARG A 16 -49.41 -4.13 -23.98
N ILE A 17 -49.44 -2.83 -23.69
CA ILE A 17 -50.49 -1.92 -24.18
C ILE A 17 -49.82 -0.59 -24.56
N ARG A 18 -49.09 -0.60 -25.68
CA ARG A 18 -48.78 0.62 -26.44
C ARG A 18 -48.58 0.30 -27.92
N GLN A 19 -49.51 -0.45 -28.50
CA GLN A 19 -49.75 -0.55 -29.94
C GLN A 19 -51.24 -0.89 -30.06
N GLY A 20 -52.06 0.12 -30.31
CA GLY A 20 -53.51 -0.02 -30.31
C GLY A 20 -53.99 -0.86 -31.48
N GLN A 21 -54.97 -1.75 -31.23
CA GLN A 21 -56.16 -1.94 -32.06
C GLN A 21 -57.27 -2.58 -31.21
N ILE A 22 -58.47 -2.02 -31.35
CA ILE A 22 -59.71 -2.31 -30.63
C ILE A 22 -60.37 -3.58 -31.20
N LYS A 23 -61.02 -4.40 -30.36
CA LYS A 23 -62.32 -5.01 -30.70
C LYS A 23 -63.12 -5.35 -29.44
N ASN A 24 -64.41 -5.01 -29.52
CA ASN A 24 -65.44 -5.00 -28.49
C ASN A 24 -65.72 -6.38 -27.86
N HIS A 25 -66.06 -6.40 -26.56
CA HIS A 25 -67.39 -6.82 -26.07
C HIS A 25 -67.53 -6.65 -24.53
N SER A 26 -68.32 -5.64 -24.15
CA SER A 26 -69.36 -5.63 -23.10
C SER A 26 -69.30 -6.65 -21.93
N LYS A 27 -69.02 -6.18 -20.70
CA LYS A 27 -69.97 -6.07 -19.53
C LYS A 27 -69.22 -5.70 -18.23
N LEU A 28 -69.59 -4.56 -17.65
CA LEU A 28 -69.35 -4.11 -16.25
C LEU A 28 -70.35 -4.80 -15.27
N PRO A 29 -70.27 -4.67 -13.91
CA PRO A 29 -69.53 -3.67 -13.13
C PRO A 29 -68.70 -4.17 -11.95
N ALA A 30 -67.86 -3.25 -11.48
CA ALA A 30 -67.01 -3.31 -10.29
C ALA A 30 -67.79 -3.16 -8.98
N ASN A 31 -67.23 -3.70 -7.89
CA ASN A 31 -67.38 -3.09 -6.55
C ASN A 31 -66.00 -2.55 -6.07
N PRO A 32 -65.78 -1.22 -6.03
CA PRO A 32 -64.47 -0.61 -5.77
C PRO A 32 -63.96 -0.71 -4.32
N GLN A 33 -64.75 -1.18 -3.35
CA GLN A 33 -64.33 -1.22 -1.94
C GLN A 33 -63.50 -2.45 -1.56
N GLN A 34 -63.56 -3.56 -2.31
CA GLN A 34 -62.73 -4.75 -2.04
C GLN A 34 -61.32 -4.67 -2.63
N VAL A 35 -61.07 -3.79 -3.60
CA VAL A 35 -59.72 -3.58 -4.19
C VAL A 35 -58.86 -2.67 -3.30
N GLN A 36 -59.47 -1.84 -2.45
CA GLN A 36 -58.77 -0.85 -1.63
C GLN A 36 -58.21 -1.43 -0.32
N GLU A 37 -58.77 -2.55 0.18
CA GLU A 37 -58.24 -3.26 1.36
C GLU A 37 -57.12 -4.26 1.03
N HIS A 38 -57.10 -4.83 -0.18
CA HIS A 38 -56.00 -5.73 -0.60
C HIS A 38 -54.72 -4.97 -0.98
N CYS A 39 -54.83 -3.70 -1.42
CA CYS A 39 -53.68 -2.84 -1.69
C CYS A 39 -53.12 -2.12 -0.44
N ARG A 40 -53.87 -2.08 0.68
CA ARG A 40 -53.39 -1.49 1.95
C ARG A 40 -52.57 -2.44 2.82
N SER A 41 -52.63 -3.75 2.59
CA SER A 41 -51.84 -4.74 3.34
C SER A 41 -50.47 -5.06 2.74
N SER A 42 -50.23 -4.79 1.45
CA SER A 42 -48.95 -5.07 0.78
C SER A 42 -48.01 -3.87 0.65
N CYS A 43 -48.45 -2.63 0.92
CA CYS A 43 -47.64 -1.41 0.76
C CYS A 43 -47.07 -0.81 2.06
N LEU A 44 -47.20 -1.49 3.21
CA LEU A 44 -46.80 -0.93 4.52
C LEU A 44 -45.89 -1.82 5.39
N ARG A 45 -45.11 -2.74 4.79
CA ARG A 45 -43.97 -3.35 5.51
C ARG A 45 -42.66 -3.22 4.72
N ARG A 46 -41.77 -2.41 5.32
CA ARG A 46 -40.31 -2.28 5.12
C ARG A 46 -39.84 -1.40 3.97
N LYS A 47 -39.92 -0.08 4.18
CA LYS A 47 -38.77 0.80 3.91
C LYS A 47 -37.69 0.49 4.96
N THR A 48 -36.60 -0.14 4.55
CA THR A 48 -35.33 -0.22 5.28
C THR A 48 -34.18 -0.07 4.28
N PRO A 49 -33.07 0.59 4.64
CA PRO A 49 -32.04 1.00 3.68
C PRO A 49 -31.27 -0.21 3.16
N GLY A 50 -31.03 -0.28 1.86
CA GLY A 50 -30.13 -1.27 1.27
C GLY A 50 -28.70 -1.01 1.75
N PHE A 51 -28.00 -2.07 2.16
CA PHE A 51 -26.62 -2.00 2.62
C PHE A 51 -25.67 -2.44 1.48
N ILE A 52 -24.59 -1.69 1.27
CA ILE A 52 -23.53 -2.01 0.29
C ILE A 52 -22.32 -2.51 1.09
N SER A 53 -21.70 -3.64 0.69
CA SER A 53 -20.51 -4.17 1.38
C SER A 53 -19.41 -4.52 0.37
N ASP A 54 -18.18 -4.11 0.68
CA ASP A 54 -16.99 -4.46 -0.12
C ASP A 54 -16.33 -5.72 0.46
N ILE A 55 -16.09 -6.70 -0.41
CA ILE A 55 -15.52 -8.00 -0.06
C ILE A 55 -14.28 -8.25 -0.93
N SER A 56 -13.13 -8.49 -0.29
CA SER A 56 -11.92 -8.97 -0.99
C SER A 56 -11.77 -10.48 -0.80
N ILE A 57 -11.73 -11.23 -1.89
CA ILE A 57 -11.66 -12.69 -1.90
C ILE A 57 -10.41 -13.14 -2.63
N ILE A 58 -9.70 -14.10 -2.04
CA ILE A 58 -8.54 -14.76 -2.64
C ILE A 58 -8.91 -16.20 -3.01
N MET A 59 -8.50 -16.65 -4.20
CA MET A 59 -8.62 -18.06 -4.60
C MET A 59 -7.39 -18.89 -4.19
N ARG A 60 -7.55 -20.10 -3.62
CA ARG A 60 -6.46 -21.07 -3.36
C ARG A 60 -6.84 -22.49 -3.81
N LEU A 61 -5.84 -23.30 -4.13
CA LEU A 61 -5.96 -24.74 -4.44
C LEU A 61 -4.85 -25.48 -3.69
N SER A 62 -5.19 -26.44 -2.81
CA SER A 62 -4.20 -27.41 -2.31
C SER A 62 -4.84 -28.63 -1.64
N PRO A 63 -4.25 -29.84 -1.76
CA PRO A 63 -4.70 -31.03 -1.04
C PRO A 63 -4.06 -31.17 0.36
N VAL A 64 -4.93 -31.43 1.34
CA VAL A 64 -4.85 -32.31 2.53
C VAL A 64 -3.66 -32.21 3.53
N PHE A 65 -4.01 -31.66 4.72
CA PHE A 65 -3.64 -31.99 6.11
C PHE A 65 -2.33 -32.71 6.49
N LYS A 66 -1.63 -32.17 7.51
CA LYS A 66 -1.36 -32.84 8.81
C LYS A 66 -0.89 -31.88 9.92
N HIS A 67 -1.36 -32.16 11.14
CA HIS A 67 -1.20 -31.40 12.40
C HIS A 67 0.23 -31.35 12.96
N LEU A 68 0.52 -30.31 13.76
CA LEU A 68 1.32 -30.45 14.98
C LEU A 68 0.93 -29.42 16.05
N LEU A 69 0.52 -29.91 17.22
CA LEU A 69 0.35 -29.18 18.48
C LEU A 69 1.71 -28.95 19.14
N VAL A 70 1.99 -27.74 19.63
CA VAL A 70 3.17 -27.46 20.48
C VAL A 70 2.73 -26.87 21.81
N PHE A 71 3.16 -27.54 22.88
CA PHE A 71 3.02 -27.16 24.28
C PHE A 71 3.81 -25.87 24.58
N ILE A 72 3.18 -24.88 25.22
CA ILE A 72 3.88 -23.76 25.85
C ILE A 72 4.02 -24.05 27.34
N SER A 73 5.24 -24.27 27.81
CA SER A 73 5.55 -24.28 29.25
C SER A 73 5.52 -22.85 29.76
N VAL A 74 4.67 -22.57 30.74
CA VAL A 74 4.69 -21.29 31.48
C VAL A 74 5.91 -21.33 32.41
N GLN A 75 6.98 -20.61 32.05
CA GLN A 75 8.02 -20.27 33.02
C GLN A 75 7.58 -19.02 33.80
N SER A 76 7.67 -19.13 35.12
CA SER A 76 7.30 -18.10 36.09
C SER A 76 8.18 -16.86 35.96
N PHE A 77 7.58 -15.71 35.72
CA PHE A 77 8.25 -14.42 35.89
C PHE A 77 8.31 -14.10 37.39
N LYS A 78 9.52 -14.09 37.96
CA LYS A 78 9.76 -13.49 39.27
C LYS A 78 9.66 -11.97 39.11
N ALA A 79 8.69 -11.36 39.80
CA ALA A 79 8.58 -9.91 39.90
C ALA A 79 9.83 -9.35 40.61
N GLY A 80 10.71 -8.74 39.82
CA GLY A 80 11.82 -7.93 40.31
C GLY A 80 11.30 -6.59 40.80
N VAL A 81 11.82 -6.18 41.95
CA VAL A 81 11.53 -4.95 42.70
C VAL A 81 11.44 -3.72 41.78
N GLN A 82 10.32 -3.01 41.84
CA GLN A 82 10.13 -1.69 41.22
C GLN A 82 11.09 -0.67 41.86
N THR A 83 12.25 -0.47 41.23
CA THR A 83 12.85 0.87 41.21
C THR A 83 11.90 1.78 40.48
N THR A 84 11.64 2.99 40.98
CA THR A 84 10.77 4.01 40.36
C THR A 84 11.26 4.34 38.95
N ALA A 85 10.80 3.55 37.98
CA ALA A 85 11.09 3.72 36.57
C ALA A 85 10.23 4.88 36.08
N THR A 86 10.88 5.90 35.51
CA THR A 86 10.22 6.80 34.56
C THR A 86 9.40 5.94 33.60
N ALA A 87 8.08 6.16 33.54
CA ALA A 87 7.19 5.33 32.73
C ALA A 87 7.73 5.24 31.29
N ASP A 88 7.89 4.01 30.77
CA ASP A 88 8.46 3.80 29.44
C ASP A 88 7.63 4.59 28.41
N PRO A 89 8.25 5.48 27.62
CA PRO A 89 7.53 6.35 26.69
C PRO A 89 6.81 5.59 25.58
N CYS A 90 7.10 4.30 25.35
CA CYS A 90 6.29 3.46 24.48
C CYS A 90 4.90 3.17 25.05
N TYR A 91 4.69 3.28 26.36
CA TYR A 91 3.40 3.05 27.00
C TYR A 91 2.83 4.29 27.67
N ASN A 92 3.61 5.37 27.76
CA ASN A 92 3.20 6.65 28.34
C ASN A 92 3.61 7.81 27.40
N TYR A 93 2.73 8.13 26.46
CA TYR A 93 2.92 9.21 25.48
C TYR A 93 1.64 10.01 25.26
N THR A 94 1.78 11.22 24.73
CA THR A 94 0.69 12.05 24.22
C THR A 94 0.47 11.73 22.74
N ALA A 95 -0.78 11.43 22.36
CA ALA A 95 -1.12 11.27 20.94
C ALA A 95 -1.23 12.64 20.27
N LEU A 96 -0.48 12.84 19.19
CA LEU A 96 -0.53 14.04 18.36
C LEU A 96 -1.16 13.68 17.01
N ASP A 97 -2.48 13.88 16.90
CA ASP A 97 -3.28 13.59 15.70
C ASP A 97 -3.73 14.90 15.04
N ASP A 98 -2.78 15.52 14.35
CA ASP A 98 -2.94 16.82 13.70
C ASP A 98 -2.81 16.62 12.17
N PRO A 99 -3.93 16.45 11.43
CA PRO A 99 -3.88 16.15 10.00
C PRO A 99 -3.12 17.19 9.16
N TRP A 100 -3.08 18.44 9.63
CA TRP A 100 -2.37 19.54 8.98
C TRP A 100 -0.85 19.38 8.98
N ARG A 101 -0.28 18.47 9.80
CA ARG A 101 1.15 18.12 9.81
C ARG A 101 1.58 17.20 8.67
N SER A 102 0.64 16.73 7.84
CA SER A 102 0.95 15.86 6.70
C SER A 102 1.84 16.58 5.68
N PRO A 103 2.88 15.92 5.13
CA PRO A 103 3.61 16.41 3.96
C PRO A 103 2.71 16.73 2.75
N ASP A 104 1.51 16.14 2.70
CA ASP A 104 0.51 16.41 1.65
C ASP A 104 -0.17 17.77 1.82
N ASN A 105 -0.12 18.37 3.02
CA ASN A 105 -0.69 19.70 3.28
C ASN A 105 0.27 20.79 2.79
N ARG A 106 0.32 20.96 1.47
CA ARG A 106 1.16 21.94 0.78
C ARG A 106 0.41 23.26 0.54
N TYR A 107 1.12 24.37 0.70
CA TYR A 107 0.61 25.73 0.51
C TYR A 107 -0.72 25.97 1.25
N PRO A 108 -0.75 25.79 2.58
CA PRO A 108 -1.96 25.93 3.34
C PRO A 108 -2.47 27.38 3.29
N PRO A 109 -3.80 27.59 3.38
CA PRO A 109 -4.36 28.95 3.48
C PRO A 109 -3.94 29.66 4.76
N GLN A 110 -3.57 28.91 5.80
CA GLN A 110 -3.04 29.40 7.06
C GLN A 110 -1.84 28.55 7.48
N TYR A 111 -0.72 29.22 7.71
CA TYR A 111 0.50 28.59 8.18
C TYR A 111 0.47 28.40 9.70
N MET A 112 0.90 27.21 10.14
CA MET A 112 0.99 26.77 11.53
C MET A 112 2.45 26.78 11.97
N CYS A 113 2.67 26.83 13.28
CA CYS A 113 4.02 26.73 13.86
C CYS A 113 4.00 26.01 15.22
N ASP A 114 5.07 25.28 15.51
CA ASP A 114 5.24 24.53 16.76
C ASP A 114 5.99 25.31 17.85
N TYR A 115 6.33 26.57 17.57
CA TYR A 115 7.07 27.45 18.49
C TYR A 115 6.31 27.73 19.78
N TYR A 116 4.98 27.88 19.70
CA TYR A 116 4.13 28.19 20.85
C TYR A 116 3.58 26.96 21.57
N VAL A 117 3.93 25.76 21.10
CA VAL A 117 3.51 24.51 21.74
C VAL A 117 4.39 24.28 22.97
N SER A 118 3.74 24.03 24.12
CA SER A 118 4.43 23.65 25.35
C SER A 118 4.81 22.17 25.29
N TRP A 119 5.90 21.87 24.59
CA TRP A 119 6.44 20.52 24.46
C TRP A 119 6.88 19.98 25.82
N ASN A 120 6.24 18.91 26.27
CA ASN A 120 6.57 18.24 27.53
C ASN A 120 6.27 16.74 27.42
N GLY A 121 7.33 15.93 27.52
CA GLY A 121 7.25 14.48 27.46
C GLY A 121 7.27 13.93 26.03
N TRP A 122 6.74 12.72 25.88
CA TRP A 122 6.84 11.93 24.65
C TRP A 122 5.57 11.98 23.85
N TYR A 123 5.70 12.05 22.53
CA TYR A 123 4.60 12.17 21.59
C TYR A 123 4.62 11.02 20.59
N ARG A 124 3.43 10.54 20.22
CA ARG A 124 3.23 9.61 19.11
C ARG A 124 2.39 10.27 18.04
N LEU A 125 2.87 10.20 16.80
CA LEU A 125 2.26 10.89 15.67
C LEU A 125 1.14 10.07 15.03
N PHE A 126 0.04 10.74 14.70
CA PHE A 126 -1.09 10.20 13.96
C PHE A 126 -1.56 11.18 12.87
N ILE A 127 -2.14 10.66 11.80
CA ILE A 127 -2.90 11.43 10.82
C ILE A 127 -4.25 10.73 10.62
N HIS A 128 -5.34 11.38 11.04
CA HIS A 128 -6.69 10.81 11.01
C HIS A 128 -6.77 9.46 11.74
N GLY A 129 -6.13 9.37 12.91
CA GLY A 129 -6.04 8.15 13.71
C GLY A 129 -5.12 7.06 13.16
N GLN A 130 -4.50 7.26 11.99
CA GLN A 130 -3.52 6.32 11.43
C GLN A 130 -2.14 6.58 12.03
N SER A 131 -1.48 5.53 12.51
CA SER A 131 -0.11 5.63 13.01
C SER A 131 0.82 6.10 11.89
N VAL A 132 1.56 7.19 12.14
CA VAL A 132 2.55 7.74 11.21
C VAL A 132 3.87 8.01 11.95
N GLN A 133 4.86 8.51 11.22
CA GLN A 133 6.17 8.85 11.76
C GLN A 133 6.63 10.22 11.25
N MET A 134 7.64 10.79 11.89
CA MET A 134 8.30 11.96 11.33
C MET A 134 9.03 11.51 10.06
N PRO A 135 8.93 12.22 8.93
CA PRO A 135 9.70 11.85 7.74
C PRO A 135 11.21 11.84 8.06
N ASP A 136 11.92 10.80 7.63
CA ASP A 136 13.40 10.72 7.66
C ASP A 136 14.01 10.96 6.27
N THR A 137 13.19 11.50 5.37
CA THR A 137 13.54 11.89 4.00
C THR A 137 13.07 13.31 3.74
N CYS A 138 13.74 14.01 2.83
CA CYS A 138 13.44 15.41 2.53
C CYS A 138 11.95 15.69 2.29
N VAL A 139 11.44 16.70 2.99
CA VAL A 139 10.11 17.29 2.79
C VAL A 139 10.27 18.65 2.11
N ASP A 140 9.42 18.96 1.13
CA ASP A 140 9.50 20.25 0.42
C ASP A 140 9.07 21.42 1.30
N GLU A 141 9.61 22.62 1.06
CA GLU A 141 9.12 23.86 1.67
C GLU A 141 7.61 24.05 1.42
N ASN A 142 6.96 24.82 2.30
CA ASN A 142 5.51 25.04 2.29
C ASN A 142 4.66 23.77 2.49
N SER A 143 5.22 22.71 3.07
CA SER A 143 4.51 21.46 3.40
C SER A 143 4.27 21.34 4.92
N CYS A 144 3.54 20.30 5.36
CA CYS A 144 3.25 20.06 6.78
C CYS A 144 2.54 21.23 7.47
N GLY A 145 1.77 21.99 6.69
CA GLY A 145 1.01 23.13 7.17
C GLY A 145 1.88 24.32 7.60
N THR A 146 3.15 24.41 7.18
CA THR A 146 4.08 25.47 7.58
C THR A 146 4.93 25.95 6.41
N ASP A 147 5.63 27.07 6.59
CA ASP A 147 6.57 27.58 5.59
C ASP A 147 7.82 26.68 5.51
N ALA A 148 8.40 26.30 6.68
CA ALA A 148 9.62 25.48 6.79
C ALA A 148 9.36 24.18 7.56
N PRO A 149 9.10 23.08 6.86
CA PRO A 149 8.89 21.79 7.52
C PRO A 149 10.15 21.27 8.21
N LEU A 150 9.95 20.65 9.37
CA LEU A 150 10.96 19.94 10.13
C LEU A 150 10.86 18.43 9.86
N TRP A 151 11.98 17.81 9.51
CA TRP A 151 12.09 16.38 9.25
C TRP A 151 13.40 15.81 9.84
N LEU A 152 13.42 14.50 10.08
CA LEU A 152 14.46 13.82 10.84
C LEU A 152 15.73 13.68 9.98
N ASN A 153 16.86 14.19 10.47
CA ASN A 153 18.14 14.02 9.78
C ASN A 153 18.77 12.67 10.14
N GLY A 154 18.37 11.64 9.38
CA GLY A 154 18.86 10.27 9.53
C GLY A 154 17.75 9.27 9.83
N ALA A 155 18.06 7.98 9.65
CA ALA A 155 17.09 6.89 9.80
C ALA A 155 16.55 6.78 11.24
N HIS A 156 15.35 6.25 11.40
CA HIS A 156 14.79 5.96 12.72
C HIS A 156 15.59 4.85 13.46
N PRO A 157 15.64 4.88 14.82
CA PRO A 157 16.30 3.83 15.62
C PRO A 157 15.62 2.47 15.49
N ALA A 158 16.31 1.40 15.89
CA ALA A 158 15.72 0.10 16.20
C ALA A 158 15.28 0.05 17.65
N VAL A 159 14.48 -0.97 17.98
CA VAL A 159 13.98 -1.18 19.36
C VAL A 159 15.16 -1.37 20.35
N GLU A 160 16.23 -2.00 19.90
CA GLU A 160 17.46 -2.25 20.67
C GLU A 160 18.33 -1.01 20.88
N ASP A 161 18.21 0.01 20.01
CA ASP A 161 18.97 1.26 20.15
C ASP A 161 18.47 2.10 21.34
N GLY A 162 17.28 1.82 21.85
CA GLY A 162 16.67 2.57 22.95
C GLY A 162 16.34 4.01 22.55
N VAL A 163 16.65 4.96 23.44
CA VAL A 163 16.47 6.39 23.19
C VAL A 163 17.69 6.93 22.46
N VAL A 164 17.50 7.46 21.25
CA VAL A 164 18.57 8.09 20.46
C VAL A 164 18.26 9.56 20.21
N SER A 165 19.31 10.39 20.24
CA SER A 165 19.19 11.79 19.82
C SER A 165 19.36 11.91 18.31
N ARG A 166 18.54 12.75 17.66
CA ARG A 166 18.56 12.98 16.21
C ARG A 166 18.50 14.46 15.91
N ASP A 167 19.34 14.88 14.97
CA ASP A 167 19.26 16.21 14.39
C ASP A 167 17.98 16.35 13.55
N VAL A 168 17.49 17.59 13.45
CA VAL A 168 16.28 17.92 12.72
C VAL A 168 16.62 18.94 11.66
N CYS A 169 16.34 18.60 10.40
CA CYS A 169 16.56 19.49 9.25
C CYS A 169 15.37 20.43 9.06
N ILE A 170 15.68 21.67 8.65
CA ILE A 170 14.73 22.70 8.24
C ILE A 170 14.78 22.81 6.71
N SER A 171 13.66 22.52 6.05
CA SER A 171 13.51 22.72 4.60
C SER A 171 13.18 24.17 4.28
N TRP A 172 14.06 24.87 3.56
CA TRP A 172 13.86 26.28 3.19
C TRP A 172 14.70 26.69 1.98
N ARG A 173 14.26 27.67 1.20
CA ARG A 173 15.01 28.22 0.04
C ARG A 173 15.42 27.13 -0.95
N ASN A 174 14.51 26.20 -1.25
CA ASN A 174 14.78 25.03 -2.10
C ASN A 174 15.94 24.13 -1.61
N ASN A 175 16.29 24.18 -0.33
CA ASN A 175 17.25 23.28 0.29
C ASN A 175 16.56 22.47 1.39
N CYS A 176 16.57 21.14 1.22
CA CYS A 176 15.99 20.17 2.14
C CYS A 176 16.56 20.26 3.57
N CYS A 177 17.80 20.71 3.73
CA CYS A 177 18.40 20.92 5.06
C CYS A 177 19.15 22.24 5.04
N HIS A 178 18.40 23.34 4.87
CA HIS A 178 18.96 24.68 4.83
C HIS A 178 19.60 25.07 6.17
N ALA A 179 18.97 24.64 7.26
CA ALA A 179 19.41 24.85 8.62
C ALA A 179 19.00 23.66 9.50
N HIS A 180 19.50 23.64 10.73
CA HIS A 180 19.12 22.65 11.73
C HIS A 180 18.27 23.30 12.83
N SER A 181 17.24 22.59 13.27
CA SER A 181 16.52 22.90 14.50
C SER A 181 17.25 22.26 15.69
N ASN A 182 16.75 22.49 16.91
CA ASN A 182 17.20 21.77 18.09
C ASN A 182 17.02 20.25 17.88
N PRO A 183 17.99 19.42 18.30
CA PRO A 183 17.86 17.97 18.21
C PRO A 183 16.73 17.47 19.11
N ILE A 184 16.14 16.33 18.73
CA ILE A 184 15.06 15.67 19.46
C ILE A 184 15.49 14.26 19.87
N ASN A 185 14.82 13.69 20.88
CA ASN A 185 15.00 12.28 21.19
C ASN A 185 13.93 11.45 20.48
N VAL A 186 14.32 10.28 19.97
CA VAL A 186 13.44 9.33 19.28
C VAL A 186 13.68 7.94 19.86
N LYS A 187 12.59 7.18 20.05
CA LYS A 187 12.66 5.78 20.48
C LYS A 187 11.74 4.92 19.61
N ALA A 188 12.24 3.76 19.19
CA ALA A 188 11.42 2.74 18.52
C ALA A 188 10.72 1.85 19.54
N CYS A 189 9.46 1.52 19.27
CA CYS A 189 8.63 0.73 20.17
C CYS A 189 8.29 -0.64 19.58
N PRO A 190 8.10 -1.69 20.42
CA PRO A 190 7.83 -3.06 19.97
C PRO A 190 6.60 -3.23 19.05
N GLY A 191 5.67 -2.26 19.06
CA GLY A 191 4.48 -2.27 18.21
C GLY A 191 4.67 -1.69 16.79
N GLY A 192 5.91 -1.48 16.34
CA GLY A 192 6.19 -0.97 14.99
C GLY A 192 5.86 0.52 14.82
N TYR A 193 6.09 1.32 15.85
CA TYR A 193 5.92 2.77 15.82
C TYR A 193 7.03 3.45 16.61
N TYR A 194 7.09 4.78 16.49
CA TYR A 194 8.09 5.61 17.15
C TYR A 194 7.42 6.62 18.08
N VAL A 195 8.14 6.98 19.13
CA VAL A 195 7.80 8.09 20.02
C VAL A 195 8.92 9.12 19.99
N TYR A 196 8.54 10.38 20.11
CA TYR A 196 9.41 11.53 19.95
C TYR A 196 9.31 12.44 21.16
N GLU A 197 10.45 12.83 21.72
CA GLU A 197 10.53 13.91 22.68
C GLU A 197 10.86 15.18 21.91
N PHE A 198 9.81 15.84 21.43
CA PHE A 198 9.94 17.10 20.69
C PHE A 198 10.36 18.24 21.61
N VAL A 199 11.04 19.22 21.03
CA VAL A 199 11.44 20.44 21.73
C VAL A 199 10.98 21.66 20.94
N MET A 200 10.92 22.82 21.61
CA MET A 200 10.56 24.07 20.96
C MET A 200 11.50 24.39 19.78
N PRO A 201 10.96 24.60 18.56
CA PRO A 201 11.76 25.03 17.41
C PRO A 201 12.31 26.46 17.58
N ILE A 202 13.23 26.86 16.70
CA ILE A 202 13.94 28.15 16.80
C ILE A 202 13.12 29.38 16.30
N GLY A 203 11.84 29.20 15.93
CA GLY A 203 10.97 30.28 15.46
C GLY A 203 9.59 29.82 14.98
N CYS A 204 8.66 30.76 14.77
CA CYS A 204 7.28 30.47 14.34
C CYS A 204 7.12 30.39 12.80
N TYR A 205 8.00 29.63 12.15
CA TYR A 205 7.88 29.23 10.74
C TYR A 205 8.12 27.71 10.58
N PHE A 206 8.19 26.98 11.69
CA PHE A 206 8.66 25.61 11.76
C PHE A 206 7.61 24.69 12.37
N THR A 207 7.35 23.54 11.73
CA THR A 207 6.51 22.47 12.27
C THR A 207 7.15 21.10 12.09
N TYR A 208 7.03 20.24 13.10
CA TYR A 208 7.35 18.82 13.00
C TYR A 208 6.35 18.14 12.08
N CYS A 209 6.85 17.65 10.94
CA CYS A 209 6.08 16.88 9.98
C CYS A 209 5.65 15.52 10.55
N ALA A 210 4.49 15.05 10.12
CA ALA A 210 3.99 13.72 10.43
C ALA A 210 3.48 13.07 9.15
N GLY A 211 4.18 12.06 8.65
CA GLY A 211 3.94 11.48 7.33
C GLY A 211 3.99 9.96 7.31
N ARG A 212 3.44 9.38 6.24
CA ARG A 212 3.50 7.93 6.01
C ARG A 212 4.95 7.53 5.73
N GLY A 213 5.56 6.78 6.63
CA GLY A 213 6.88 6.19 6.44
C GLY A 213 6.85 4.96 5.54
N ILE A 214 6.25 5.02 4.35
CA ILE A 214 6.09 3.83 3.49
C ILE A 214 7.42 3.40 2.85
N PHE A 215 8.28 4.36 2.54
CA PHE A 215 9.59 4.12 1.97
C PHE A 215 10.55 3.60 3.03
N TYR A 216 11.40 2.67 2.61
CA TYR A 216 12.62 2.32 3.32
C TYR A 216 13.56 3.52 3.23
N SER A 217 14.29 3.84 4.29
CA SER A 217 15.17 5.01 4.31
C SER A 217 16.15 4.95 3.12
N PHE A 218 16.38 6.07 2.45
CA PHE A 218 17.17 6.17 1.22
C PHE A 218 17.92 7.52 1.14
N GLY A 219 18.87 7.61 0.22
CA GLY A 219 19.69 8.80 -0.01
C GLY A 219 20.98 8.83 0.83
N TRP A 220 21.58 10.03 0.92
CA TRP A 220 22.92 10.22 1.50
C TRP A 220 23.07 9.71 2.94
N ALA A 221 22.05 9.92 3.77
CA ALA A 221 22.10 9.56 5.20
C ALA A 221 22.27 8.05 5.44
N VAL A 222 21.85 7.22 4.50
CA VAL A 222 22.03 5.75 4.54
C VAL A 222 23.06 5.24 3.53
N ARG A 223 23.86 6.17 2.97
CA ARG A 223 24.97 5.89 2.04
C ARG A 223 24.53 5.16 0.77
N ASP A 224 23.37 5.51 0.23
CA ASP A 224 22.94 5.02 -1.06
C ASP A 224 23.95 5.38 -2.17
N THR A 225 24.04 4.50 -3.17
CA THR A 225 24.72 4.80 -4.43
C THR A 225 23.73 5.47 -5.38
N ASN A 226 24.08 6.65 -5.89
CA ASN A 226 23.29 7.32 -6.91
C ASN A 226 23.57 6.73 -8.29
N ASN A 227 22.50 6.48 -9.04
CA ASN A 227 22.60 6.07 -10.42
C ASN A 227 23.07 7.24 -11.30
N PRO A 228 23.89 6.99 -12.33
CA PRO A 228 24.20 8.01 -13.32
C PRO A 228 22.93 8.59 -13.95
N ALA A 229 23.03 9.82 -14.44
CA ALA A 229 21.96 10.47 -15.20
C ALA A 229 21.75 9.76 -16.55
N ASP A 230 20.49 9.44 -16.88
CA ASP A 230 20.03 8.83 -18.14
C ASP A 230 20.69 7.48 -18.51
N GLY A 231 19.95 6.38 -18.37
CA GLY A 231 20.45 5.02 -18.65
C GLY A 231 20.28 4.03 -17.49
N ASN A 232 21.36 3.33 -17.13
CA ASN A 232 21.37 2.24 -16.15
C ASN A 232 22.50 2.40 -15.15
N SER A 233 22.40 1.66 -14.04
CA SER A 233 23.56 1.39 -13.20
C SER A 233 24.60 0.58 -13.95
N SER A 234 25.85 0.63 -13.47
CA SER A 234 26.78 -0.48 -13.69
C SER A 234 26.19 -1.78 -13.14
N VAL A 235 26.75 -2.93 -13.52
CA VAL A 235 26.35 -4.20 -12.91
C VAL A 235 26.53 -4.14 -11.39
N ILE A 236 25.47 -4.45 -10.65
CA ILE A 236 25.50 -4.48 -9.18
C ILE A 236 25.59 -5.94 -8.77
N GLN A 237 26.70 -6.35 -8.16
CA GLN A 237 26.85 -7.69 -7.61
C GLN A 237 26.03 -7.78 -6.30
N LEU A 238 25.15 -8.77 -6.21
CA LEU A 238 24.33 -9.00 -5.04
C LEU A 238 25.16 -9.67 -3.95
N SER A 239 25.09 -9.16 -2.72
CA SER A 239 25.76 -9.77 -1.56
C SER A 239 25.11 -11.09 -1.13
N SER A 240 23.88 -11.35 -1.60
CA SER A 240 23.18 -12.61 -1.46
C SER A 240 22.43 -12.91 -2.77
N PRO A 241 22.40 -14.17 -3.24
CA PRO A 241 21.61 -14.52 -4.41
C PRO A 241 20.13 -14.22 -4.21
N PHE A 242 19.46 -13.73 -5.24
CA PHE A 242 18.02 -13.48 -5.25
C PHE A 242 17.30 -14.51 -6.11
N LEU A 243 16.41 -15.31 -5.50
CA LEU A 243 15.59 -16.28 -6.20
C LEU A 243 14.32 -15.60 -6.75
N PHE A 244 14.16 -15.57 -8.07
CA PHE A 244 13.03 -15.00 -8.79
C PHE A 244 12.41 -16.07 -9.70
N PHE A 245 11.24 -16.58 -9.32
CA PHE A 245 10.47 -17.62 -10.04
C PHE A 245 11.34 -18.82 -10.52
N GLY A 246 12.11 -19.40 -9.59
CA GLY A 246 12.95 -20.57 -9.86
C GLY A 246 14.32 -20.25 -10.46
N ARG A 247 14.58 -18.99 -10.85
CA ARG A 247 15.88 -18.53 -11.34
C ARG A 247 16.63 -17.78 -10.24
N THR A 248 17.89 -18.13 -10.04
CA THR A 248 18.73 -17.47 -9.03
C THR A 248 19.63 -16.46 -9.70
N TYR A 249 19.55 -15.20 -9.26
CA TYR A 249 20.36 -14.10 -9.75
C TYR A 249 21.42 -13.70 -8.73
N GLN A 250 22.61 -13.35 -9.22
CA GLN A 250 23.74 -12.87 -8.40
C GLN A 250 24.11 -11.42 -8.74
N GLN A 251 23.40 -10.83 -9.69
CA GLN A 251 23.62 -9.46 -10.12
C GLN A 251 22.29 -8.82 -10.49
N ILE A 252 22.26 -7.48 -10.51
CA ILE A 252 21.09 -6.69 -10.90
C ILE A 252 21.54 -5.39 -11.57
N TYR A 253 20.64 -4.80 -12.35
CA TYR A 253 20.76 -3.47 -12.93
C TYR A 253 19.55 -2.64 -12.51
N VAL A 254 19.80 -1.38 -12.15
CA VAL A 254 18.76 -0.38 -11.85
C VAL A 254 18.65 0.55 -13.04
N ASN A 255 17.49 0.55 -13.70
CA ASN A 255 17.23 1.38 -14.86
C ASN A 255 16.56 2.71 -14.45
N ASN A 256 17.02 3.84 -15.00
CA ASN A 256 16.44 5.14 -14.67
C ASN A 256 14.96 5.27 -15.07
N ASN A 257 14.50 4.49 -16.05
CA ASN A 257 13.11 4.41 -16.51
C ASN A 257 12.20 3.57 -15.61
N GLY A 258 12.63 3.18 -14.40
CA GLY A 258 11.72 2.71 -13.35
C GLY A 258 11.56 1.19 -13.22
N TYR A 259 12.54 0.43 -13.71
CA TYR A 259 12.53 -1.02 -13.63
C TYR A 259 13.92 -1.60 -13.30
N LEU A 260 13.93 -2.88 -12.93
CA LEU A 260 15.12 -3.68 -12.65
C LEU A 260 15.21 -4.83 -13.65
N THR A 261 16.44 -5.14 -14.06
CA THR A 261 16.78 -6.33 -14.85
C THR A 261 17.94 -7.07 -14.20
N PHE A 262 18.15 -8.33 -14.54
CA PHE A 262 19.20 -9.15 -13.92
C PHE A 262 20.37 -9.47 -14.86
N ASN A 263 20.09 -9.82 -16.12
CA ASN A 263 21.14 -10.32 -17.00
C ASN A 263 21.98 -9.20 -17.64
N GLU A 264 21.33 -8.11 -18.05
CA GLU A 264 21.96 -7.00 -18.76
C GLU A 264 21.23 -5.69 -18.51
N ALA A 265 21.94 -4.58 -18.72
CA ALA A 265 21.37 -3.24 -18.79
C ALA A 265 20.46 -3.11 -20.02
N SER A 266 19.41 -2.29 -19.94
CA SER A 266 18.46 -2.08 -21.04
C SER A 266 18.32 -0.60 -21.41
N ALA A 267 18.22 -0.26 -22.69
CA ALA A 267 17.97 1.10 -23.14
C ALA A 267 16.48 1.44 -23.26
N GLU A 268 15.60 0.49 -22.93
CA GLU A 268 14.17 0.62 -23.21
C GLU A 268 13.49 1.60 -22.24
N TYR A 269 12.88 2.64 -22.81
CA TYR A 269 12.13 3.68 -22.07
C TYR A 269 10.62 3.63 -22.35
N VAL A 270 10.19 2.90 -23.39
CA VAL A 270 8.77 2.66 -23.67
C VAL A 270 8.38 1.28 -23.16
N PRO A 271 7.46 1.17 -22.19
CA PRO A 271 7.03 -0.13 -21.70
C PRO A 271 6.25 -0.92 -22.74
N TYR A 272 6.52 -2.23 -22.82
CA TYR A 272 5.57 -3.19 -23.37
C TYR A 272 4.52 -3.57 -22.31
N SER A 273 3.36 -4.04 -22.77
CA SER A 273 2.32 -4.56 -21.88
C SER A 273 2.68 -5.94 -21.36
N PHE A 274 2.55 -6.19 -20.05
CA PHE A 274 2.67 -7.56 -19.53
C PHE A 274 1.35 -8.33 -19.76
N PRO A 275 1.40 -9.60 -20.19
CA PRO A 275 2.61 -10.37 -20.53
C PRO A 275 3.22 -9.93 -21.87
N GLY A 276 4.54 -9.75 -21.92
CA GLY A 276 5.30 -9.36 -23.11
C GLY A 276 5.95 -10.52 -23.86
N TYR A 277 6.07 -11.69 -23.23
CA TYR A 277 6.74 -12.90 -23.76
C TYR A 277 8.20 -12.68 -24.18
N GLU A 278 8.89 -11.77 -23.49
CA GLU A 278 10.27 -11.40 -23.78
C GLU A 278 11.29 -12.41 -23.25
N SER A 279 12.54 -12.25 -23.66
CA SER A 279 13.67 -13.11 -23.25
C SER A 279 14.38 -12.64 -21.96
N GLN A 280 13.78 -11.71 -21.23
CA GLN A 280 14.38 -11.10 -20.04
C GLN A 280 13.39 -11.07 -18.86
N ASP A 281 13.91 -11.34 -17.65
CA ASP A 281 13.17 -11.11 -16.41
C ASP A 281 13.22 -9.62 -16.03
N ILE A 282 12.06 -9.03 -15.74
CA ILE A 282 11.91 -7.61 -15.41
C ILE A 282 11.04 -7.41 -14.15
N ILE A 283 11.45 -6.47 -13.30
CA ILE A 283 10.64 -5.95 -12.20
C ILE A 283 10.43 -4.46 -12.44
N ALA A 284 9.23 -4.08 -12.88
CA ALA A 284 8.86 -2.70 -13.16
C ALA A 284 8.19 -2.07 -11.94
N GLY A 285 8.92 -1.19 -11.23
CA GLY A 285 8.33 -0.36 -10.18
C GLY A 285 7.35 0.66 -10.78
N LEU A 286 7.79 1.42 -11.78
CA LEU A 286 6.95 2.26 -12.62
C LEU A 286 7.70 2.50 -13.93
N TRP A 287 7.57 1.57 -14.87
CA TRP A 287 8.28 1.64 -16.14
C TRP A 287 7.63 2.67 -17.07
N THR A 288 8.36 3.74 -17.35
CA THR A 288 7.99 4.80 -18.29
C THR A 288 9.22 5.66 -18.63
N ASN A 289 9.07 6.66 -19.50
CA ASN A 289 10.18 7.51 -19.93
C ASN A 289 10.51 8.56 -18.87
N LEU A 290 11.35 8.18 -17.90
CA LEU A 290 11.80 9.02 -16.79
C LEU A 290 13.15 9.67 -17.12
N ASN A 291 13.38 10.87 -16.61
CA ASN A 291 14.62 11.60 -16.84
C ASN A 291 15.14 12.25 -15.54
N ASN A 292 16.05 11.54 -14.87
CA ASN A 292 16.73 12.02 -13.67
C ASN A 292 17.81 13.08 -13.94
N SER A 293 18.14 13.38 -15.21
CA SER A 293 19.04 14.50 -15.57
C SER A 293 18.36 15.87 -15.39
N VAL A 294 17.02 15.88 -15.39
CA VAL A 294 16.21 17.09 -15.26
C VAL A 294 15.88 17.37 -13.80
N ARG A 295 15.38 16.36 -13.10
CA ARG A 295 14.92 16.48 -11.71
C ARG A 295 14.93 15.12 -11.02
N GLY A 296 15.16 15.15 -9.72
CA GLY A 296 15.14 13.97 -8.87
C GLY A 296 16.40 13.13 -9.03
N PHE A 297 16.40 11.96 -8.41
CA PHE A 297 17.50 11.02 -8.52
C PHE A 297 17.00 9.59 -8.40
N VAL A 298 17.81 8.67 -8.90
CA VAL A 298 17.65 7.24 -8.71
C VAL A 298 18.78 6.77 -7.85
N SER A 299 18.49 6.05 -6.77
CA SER A 299 19.50 5.56 -5.83
C SER A 299 19.21 4.14 -5.42
N TYR A 300 20.25 3.42 -5.01
CA TYR A 300 20.10 2.06 -4.51
C TYR A 300 21.09 1.72 -3.42
N GLN A 301 20.72 0.76 -2.58
CA GLN A 301 21.58 0.19 -1.56
C GLN A 301 21.19 -1.25 -1.23
N GLN A 302 22.15 -2.04 -0.76
CA GLN A 302 21.90 -3.35 -0.18
C GLN A 302 22.35 -3.45 1.27
N TYR A 303 21.66 -4.32 2.01
CA TYR A 303 21.82 -4.49 3.45
C TYR A 303 21.89 -5.98 3.76
N THR A 304 22.83 -6.36 4.63
CA THR A 304 22.97 -7.70 5.22
C THR A 304 22.88 -7.68 6.75
N SER A 305 22.70 -6.50 7.34
CA SER A 305 22.56 -6.27 8.79
C SER A 305 21.85 -4.94 9.07
N GLY A 306 21.39 -4.75 10.30
CA GLY A 306 20.83 -3.49 10.79
C GLY A 306 19.33 -3.32 10.58
N ASN A 307 18.83 -2.10 10.89
CA ASN A 307 17.41 -1.81 11.07
C ASN A 307 16.55 -2.09 9.83
N ILE A 308 17.15 -2.01 8.64
CA ILE A 308 16.48 -2.33 7.37
C ILE A 308 16.05 -3.80 7.30
N LEU A 309 16.86 -4.74 7.80
CA LEU A 309 16.49 -6.16 7.86
C LEU A 309 15.41 -6.43 8.90
N THR A 310 15.49 -5.77 10.06
CA THR A 310 14.47 -5.88 11.11
C THR A 310 13.11 -5.40 10.59
N ARG A 311 13.09 -4.25 9.91
CA ARG A 311 11.89 -3.71 9.26
C ARG A 311 11.36 -4.63 8.17
N ALA A 312 12.21 -5.13 7.27
CA ALA A 312 11.83 -6.09 6.24
C ALA A 312 11.22 -7.37 6.82
N THR A 313 11.82 -7.88 7.90
CA THR A 313 11.30 -9.05 8.62
C THR A 313 9.92 -8.79 9.20
N GLN A 314 9.71 -7.64 9.85
CA GLN A 314 8.41 -7.24 10.39
C GLN A 314 7.35 -7.07 9.30
N ASP A 315 7.70 -6.38 8.21
CA ASP A 315 6.81 -6.15 7.07
C ASP A 315 6.34 -7.47 6.46
N ILE A 316 7.27 -8.40 6.17
CA ILE A 316 6.93 -9.70 5.59
C ILE A 316 6.10 -10.55 6.55
N ASN A 317 6.49 -10.68 7.82
CA ASN A 317 5.72 -11.48 8.78
C ASN A 317 4.31 -10.88 9.04
N THR A 318 4.16 -9.56 8.93
CA THR A 318 2.85 -8.90 9.02
C THR A 318 1.97 -9.21 7.81
N HIS A 319 2.54 -9.20 6.60
CA HIS A 319 1.78 -9.38 5.36
C HIS A 319 1.55 -10.85 5.00
N PHE A 320 2.40 -11.75 5.50
CA PHE A 320 2.38 -13.18 5.25
C PHE A 320 2.39 -13.97 6.58
N PRO A 321 1.31 -13.89 7.39
CA PRO A 321 1.28 -14.39 8.77
C PRO A 321 1.37 -15.92 8.91
N ASN A 322 1.23 -16.67 7.81
CA ASN A 322 1.39 -18.12 7.80
C ASN A 322 2.85 -18.57 7.62
N LEU A 323 3.77 -17.62 7.54
CA LEU A 323 5.20 -17.86 7.41
C LEU A 323 5.91 -17.39 8.67
N THR A 324 7.03 -18.03 8.97
CA THR A 324 8.02 -17.49 9.90
C THR A 324 9.24 -17.12 9.07
N PHE A 325 9.39 -15.83 8.81
CA PHE A 325 10.44 -15.30 7.96
C PHE A 325 11.42 -14.45 8.78
N ASN A 326 12.68 -14.49 8.40
CA ASN A 326 13.70 -13.57 8.88
C ASN A 326 14.54 -13.13 7.67
N ALA A 327 14.61 -11.83 7.43
CA ALA A 327 15.39 -11.27 6.33
C ALA A 327 16.89 -11.44 6.62
N SER A 328 17.64 -11.98 5.66
CA SER A 328 19.10 -12.00 5.70
C SER A 328 19.73 -11.05 4.70
N TRP A 329 18.96 -10.57 3.73
CA TRP A 329 19.41 -9.60 2.74
C TRP A 329 18.25 -8.75 2.21
N VAL A 330 18.50 -7.47 2.03
CA VAL A 330 17.54 -6.49 1.47
C VAL A 330 18.26 -5.63 0.43
N PHE A 331 17.66 -5.43 -0.74
CA PHE A 331 18.06 -4.44 -1.73
C PHE A 331 16.95 -3.43 -1.91
N VAL A 332 17.27 -2.14 -1.83
CA VAL A 332 16.34 -1.02 -1.99
C VAL A 332 16.78 -0.23 -3.21
N ALA A 333 15.91 -0.08 -4.21
CA ALA A 333 16.07 0.87 -5.30
C ALA A 333 14.95 1.92 -5.21
N THR A 334 15.33 3.19 -5.30
CA THR A 334 14.46 4.34 -5.13
C THR A 334 14.54 5.25 -6.34
N TRP A 335 13.39 5.63 -6.88
CA TRP A 335 13.24 6.76 -7.80
C TRP A 335 12.56 7.85 -6.99
N ASN A 336 13.27 8.93 -6.68
CA ASN A 336 12.76 10.00 -5.83
C ASN A 336 12.61 11.29 -6.63
N LYS A 337 11.37 11.79 -6.73
CA LYS A 337 10.99 13.01 -7.46
C LYS A 337 11.53 13.07 -8.88
N VAL A 338 11.60 11.93 -9.55
CA VAL A 338 12.11 11.85 -10.93
C VAL A 338 11.07 12.43 -11.88
N ALA A 339 11.47 13.35 -12.75
CA ALA A 339 10.58 13.91 -13.76
C ALA A 339 10.39 12.96 -14.95
N TYR A 340 9.27 13.07 -15.64
CA TYR A 340 9.13 12.45 -16.96
C TYR A 340 9.97 13.21 -17.99
N SER A 341 10.46 12.50 -19.00
CA SER A 341 11.20 13.10 -20.10
C SER A 341 10.34 14.18 -20.80
N ASN A 342 10.95 15.34 -21.04
CA ASN A 342 10.31 16.57 -21.56
C ASN A 342 9.23 17.21 -20.67
N LEU A 343 9.03 16.76 -19.41
CA LEU A 343 8.03 17.31 -18.49
C LEU A 343 8.67 17.69 -17.14
N THR A 344 9.40 18.81 -17.11
CA THR A 344 10.28 19.20 -15.99
C THR A 344 9.57 19.52 -14.66
N SER A 345 8.27 19.81 -14.70
CA SER A 345 7.45 20.11 -13.52
C SER A 345 6.82 18.87 -12.86
N THR A 346 7.05 17.68 -13.43
CA THR A 346 6.48 16.43 -12.92
C THR A 346 7.40 15.74 -11.93
N GLU A 347 6.82 14.99 -11.01
CA GLU A 347 7.55 14.23 -10.00
C GLU A 347 6.92 12.85 -9.84
N ALA A 348 7.75 11.81 -9.92
CA ALA A 348 7.39 10.44 -9.59
C ALA A 348 8.32 9.91 -8.50
N SER A 349 7.72 9.46 -7.38
CA SER A 349 8.44 8.87 -6.26
C SER A 349 7.94 7.45 -5.96
N PHE A 350 8.82 6.47 -6.06
CA PHE A 350 8.52 5.07 -5.77
C PHE A 350 9.78 4.27 -5.40
N GLN A 351 9.59 3.10 -4.81
CA GLN A 351 10.65 2.16 -4.46
C GLN A 351 10.32 0.74 -4.89
N VAL A 352 11.35 0.00 -5.26
CA VAL A 352 11.35 -1.46 -5.37
C VAL A 352 12.30 -2.02 -4.31
N VAL A 353 11.80 -2.90 -3.44
CA VAL A 353 12.57 -3.53 -2.37
C VAL A 353 12.58 -5.03 -2.59
N LEU A 354 13.76 -5.61 -2.80
CA LEU A 354 13.95 -7.05 -2.88
C LEU A 354 14.40 -7.55 -1.50
N ILE A 355 13.72 -8.56 -0.98
CA ILE A 355 13.98 -9.09 0.36
C ILE A 355 14.21 -10.59 0.21
N SER A 356 15.30 -11.12 0.77
CA SER A 356 15.55 -12.55 0.81
C SER A 356 15.94 -13.04 2.20
N GLY A 357 15.64 -14.31 2.47
CA GLY A 357 15.93 -14.97 3.73
C GLY A 357 15.59 -16.44 3.67
N SER A 358 16.53 -17.29 4.07
CA SER A 358 16.42 -18.75 3.92
C SER A 358 16.11 -19.13 2.46
N ASN A 359 14.94 -19.70 2.18
CA ASN A 359 14.49 -20.09 0.83
C ASN A 359 13.39 -19.17 0.29
N PHE A 360 13.17 -18.00 0.91
CA PHE A 360 12.13 -17.06 0.50
C PHE A 360 12.74 -15.80 -0.12
N SER A 361 12.04 -15.28 -1.11
CA SER A 361 12.30 -14.01 -1.78
C SER A 361 10.98 -13.28 -1.94
N PHE A 362 11.02 -11.97 -1.70
CA PHE A 362 9.88 -11.08 -1.83
C PHE A 362 10.25 -9.83 -2.61
N ILE A 363 9.25 -9.27 -3.27
CA ILE A 363 9.29 -7.93 -3.87
C ILE A 363 8.29 -7.08 -3.13
N LEU A 364 8.72 -5.95 -2.57
CA LEU A 364 7.83 -4.85 -2.20
C LEU A 364 7.96 -3.73 -3.22
N MET A 365 6.82 -3.17 -3.64
CA MET A 365 6.76 -1.92 -4.39
C MET A 365 6.04 -0.89 -3.54
N ASN A 366 6.70 0.22 -3.25
CA ASN A 366 6.13 1.32 -2.48
C ASN A 366 5.94 2.52 -3.40
N TYR A 367 4.81 3.20 -3.27
CA TYR A 367 4.44 4.35 -4.10
C TYR A 367 4.17 5.57 -3.21
N GLY A 368 4.88 6.65 -3.50
CA GLY A 368 4.64 7.98 -2.95
C GLY A 368 3.82 8.82 -3.92
N ASP A 369 4.12 10.12 -4.01
CA ASP A 369 3.49 10.97 -5.00
C ASP A 369 3.99 10.65 -6.42
N ILE A 370 3.03 10.48 -7.33
CA ILE A 370 3.27 10.20 -8.75
C ILE A 370 2.39 11.13 -9.57
N ALA A 371 3.03 12.05 -10.29
CA ALA A 371 2.36 12.93 -11.23
C ALA A 371 1.69 12.11 -12.34
N VAL A 372 0.50 12.52 -12.79
CA VAL A 372 -0.16 11.90 -13.94
C VAL A 372 0.60 12.19 -15.23
N THR A 373 0.48 11.31 -16.22
CA THR A 373 1.14 11.45 -17.52
C THR A 373 0.29 10.87 -18.65
N GLU A 374 0.57 11.28 -19.87
CA GLU A 374 0.03 10.66 -21.08
C GLU A 374 0.98 9.60 -21.66
N GLN A 375 2.20 9.51 -21.13
CA GLN A 375 3.18 8.51 -21.55
C GLN A 375 2.69 7.09 -21.23
N PRO A 376 3.09 6.08 -22.04
CA PRO A 376 2.89 4.68 -21.70
C PRO A 376 3.57 4.38 -20.36
N VAL A 377 2.88 3.62 -19.51
CA VAL A 377 3.30 3.29 -18.15
C VAL A 377 2.99 1.83 -17.87
N GLN A 378 3.83 1.16 -17.08
CA GLN A 378 3.61 -0.21 -16.67
C GLN A 378 4.23 -0.46 -15.29
N ALA A 379 3.50 -1.09 -14.36
CA ALA A 379 4.05 -1.51 -13.07
C ALA A 379 3.67 -2.96 -12.74
N GLY A 380 4.60 -3.69 -12.15
CA GLY A 380 4.49 -5.11 -11.85
C GLY A 380 5.77 -5.86 -12.22
N TYR A 381 5.63 -7.10 -12.66
CA TYR A 381 6.78 -7.90 -13.09
C TYR A 381 6.38 -8.82 -14.24
N ASP A 382 7.38 -9.22 -15.02
CA ASP A 382 7.24 -10.20 -16.10
C ASP A 382 8.50 -11.04 -16.17
N THR A 383 8.35 -12.32 -16.46
CA THR A 383 9.47 -13.27 -16.54
C THR A 383 9.74 -13.64 -17.98
N ILE A 384 10.87 -14.30 -18.21
CA ILE A 384 11.22 -14.90 -19.50
C ILE A 384 10.05 -15.75 -20.02
N ASN A 385 9.63 -15.48 -21.27
CA ASN A 385 8.46 -16.07 -21.93
C ASN A 385 7.13 -15.88 -21.17
N SER A 386 7.08 -14.90 -20.27
CA SER A 386 5.94 -14.61 -19.40
C SER A 386 5.36 -15.81 -18.65
N THR A 387 6.23 -16.75 -18.23
CA THR A 387 5.80 -17.91 -17.42
C THR A 387 5.09 -17.49 -16.14
N HIS A 388 5.50 -16.35 -15.60
CA HIS A 388 4.91 -15.65 -14.48
C HIS A 388 4.91 -14.15 -14.78
N TYR A 389 3.79 -13.47 -14.56
CA TYR A 389 3.70 -12.02 -14.68
C TYR A 389 2.61 -11.46 -13.76
N PHE A 390 2.70 -10.18 -13.45
CA PHE A 390 1.65 -9.45 -12.76
C PHE A 390 1.60 -8.01 -13.24
N VAL A 391 0.39 -7.47 -13.43
CA VAL A 391 0.16 -6.05 -13.71
C VAL A 391 -0.55 -5.44 -12.53
N ILE A 392 0.04 -4.40 -11.93
CA ILE A 392 -0.64 -3.67 -10.85
C ILE A 392 -1.88 -2.99 -11.43
N PRO A 393 -3.09 -3.24 -10.89
CA PRO A 393 -4.32 -2.63 -11.41
C PRO A 393 -4.24 -1.11 -11.43
N GLY A 394 -4.56 -0.52 -12.59
CA GLY A 394 -4.50 0.93 -12.79
C GLY A 394 -3.11 1.49 -13.12
N SER A 395 -2.08 0.64 -13.23
CA SER A 395 -0.71 1.07 -13.58
C SER A 395 -0.43 1.18 -15.07
N ASN A 396 -1.35 0.71 -15.93
CA ASN A 396 -1.19 0.66 -17.39
C ASN A 396 -1.76 1.89 -18.13
N ARG A 397 -2.16 2.93 -17.39
CA ARG A 397 -2.69 4.19 -17.93
C ARG A 397 -2.20 5.36 -17.08
N GLY A 398 -1.41 6.26 -17.67
CA GLY A 398 -0.75 7.35 -16.95
C GLY A 398 -1.70 8.36 -16.29
N SER A 399 -2.98 8.39 -16.67
CA SER A 399 -4.00 9.20 -16.01
C SER A 399 -4.49 8.64 -14.66
N PHE A 400 -4.20 7.37 -14.35
CA PHE A 400 -4.65 6.70 -13.12
C PHE A 400 -3.53 6.35 -12.16
N ILE A 401 -2.25 6.51 -12.54
CA ILE A 401 -1.09 6.08 -11.73
C ILE A 401 -0.93 6.87 -10.43
N SER A 402 -1.51 8.06 -10.31
CA SER A 402 -1.54 8.80 -9.04
C SER A 402 -2.30 8.03 -7.94
N ASN A 403 -3.20 7.11 -8.31
CA ASN A 403 -3.89 6.24 -7.36
C ASN A 403 -3.00 5.13 -6.80
N LEU A 404 -1.81 4.86 -7.37
CA LEU A 404 -0.89 3.85 -6.86
C LEU A 404 -0.51 4.11 -5.40
N ARG A 405 -0.39 5.39 -5.00
CA ARG A 405 -0.14 5.81 -3.61
C ARG A 405 -1.21 5.35 -2.61
N ASN A 406 -2.40 5.01 -3.10
CA ASN A 406 -3.55 4.57 -2.29
C ASN A 406 -3.92 3.10 -2.54
N SER A 407 -3.35 2.46 -3.57
CA SER A 407 -3.64 1.07 -3.91
C SER A 407 -2.74 0.11 -3.12
N SER A 408 -3.20 -1.14 -2.91
CA SER A 408 -2.43 -2.14 -2.16
C SER A 408 -2.99 -3.55 -2.38
N ASN A 409 -2.13 -4.56 -2.25
CA ASN A 409 -2.53 -5.95 -2.04
C ASN A 409 -2.22 -6.47 -0.62
N VAL A 410 -1.78 -5.62 0.30
CA VAL A 410 -1.44 -5.97 1.69
C VAL A 410 -2.10 -5.04 2.73
N ASP A 411 -3.09 -4.25 2.31
CA ASP A 411 -3.83 -3.33 3.18
C ASP A 411 -2.97 -2.21 3.78
N VAL A 412 -1.85 -1.90 3.14
CA VAL A 412 -1.01 -0.74 3.42
C VAL A 412 -1.06 0.17 2.19
N PRO A 413 -1.76 1.31 2.24
CA PRO A 413 -1.91 2.22 1.10
C PRO A 413 -0.55 2.56 0.48
N GLY A 414 -0.42 2.36 -0.83
CA GLY A 414 0.82 2.62 -1.56
C GLY A 414 1.78 1.43 -1.60
N ARG A 415 1.49 0.31 -0.93
CA ARG A 415 2.39 -0.85 -0.87
C ARG A 415 1.80 -2.07 -1.55
N TRP A 416 2.61 -2.68 -2.40
CA TRP A 416 2.38 -3.98 -3.00
C TRP A 416 3.46 -4.96 -2.56
N ALA A 417 3.10 -6.19 -2.21
CA ALA A 417 4.03 -7.23 -1.78
C ALA A 417 3.79 -8.54 -2.54
N PHE A 418 4.86 -9.17 -3.01
CA PHE A 418 4.82 -10.40 -3.78
C PHE A 418 5.84 -11.38 -3.22
N MET A 419 5.46 -12.64 -3.02
CA MET A 419 6.40 -13.74 -2.82
C MET A 419 6.83 -14.25 -4.19
N VAL A 420 8.15 -14.38 -4.41
CA VAL A 420 8.73 -14.72 -5.72
C VAL A 420 9.76 -15.85 -5.66
N ALA A 421 9.96 -16.46 -4.48
CA ALA A 421 10.71 -17.71 -4.33
C ALA A 421 9.76 -18.90 -4.24
N GLY A 422 9.63 -19.67 -5.32
CA GLY A 422 8.82 -20.89 -5.38
C GLY A 422 7.84 -20.88 -6.57
N GLU A 423 7.35 -22.07 -6.96
CA GLU A 423 6.24 -22.16 -7.91
C GLU A 423 5.05 -21.36 -7.36
N PRO A 424 4.31 -20.65 -8.22
CA PRO A 424 3.20 -19.82 -7.80
C PRO A 424 2.20 -20.72 -7.09
N ASP A 425 2.06 -20.52 -5.79
CA ASP A 425 0.76 -20.63 -5.16
C ASP A 425 -0.17 -19.76 -6.02
N ASN A 426 -0.95 -20.36 -6.93
CA ASN A 426 -1.84 -19.72 -7.89
C ASN A 426 -2.96 -18.97 -7.13
N VAL A 427 -2.58 -17.85 -6.53
CA VAL A 427 -3.36 -17.10 -5.56
C VAL A 427 -3.69 -15.77 -6.19
N ILE A 428 -4.83 -15.75 -6.88
CA ILE A 428 -5.39 -14.54 -7.47
C ILE A 428 -6.23 -13.85 -6.39
N GLY A 429 -5.88 -12.61 -6.05
CA GLY A 429 -6.69 -11.72 -5.22
C GLY A 429 -7.65 -10.90 -6.06
N ILE A 430 -8.93 -10.99 -5.76
CA ILE A 430 -9.99 -10.22 -6.45
C ILE A 430 -10.71 -9.36 -5.40
N GLN A 431 -10.68 -8.05 -5.57
CA GLN A 431 -11.52 -7.13 -4.82
C GLN A 431 -12.86 -6.97 -5.54
N VAL A 432 -13.96 -7.31 -4.86
CA VAL A 432 -15.31 -7.25 -5.43
C VAL A 432 -16.21 -6.40 -4.54
N ARG A 433 -16.86 -5.41 -5.16
CA ARG A 433 -17.91 -4.63 -4.52
C ARG A 433 -19.24 -5.35 -4.70
N LEU A 434 -19.89 -5.73 -3.60
CA LEU A 434 -21.14 -6.49 -3.63
C LEU A 434 -22.28 -5.69 -2.99
N SER A 435 -23.39 -5.61 -3.71
CA SER A 435 -24.65 -5.10 -3.19
C SER A 435 -25.48 -6.28 -2.72
N SER A 436 -25.72 -6.40 -1.40
CA SER A 436 -26.48 -7.51 -0.82
C SER A 436 -27.60 -6.99 0.09
N PHE A 437 -28.76 -7.62 0.02
CA PHE A 437 -29.86 -7.35 0.96
C PHE A 437 -29.67 -8.09 2.30
N SER A 438 -28.69 -8.99 2.39
CA SER A 438 -28.35 -9.76 3.58
C SER A 438 -27.20 -9.12 4.35
N ASP A 439 -27.21 -9.23 5.68
CA ASP A 439 -26.11 -8.72 6.51
C ASP A 439 -24.88 -9.65 6.39
N LEU A 440 -23.90 -9.20 5.61
CA LEU A 440 -22.64 -9.92 5.38
C LEU A 440 -21.69 -9.84 6.59
N THR A 441 -22.12 -9.23 7.70
CA THR A 441 -21.44 -9.42 8.99
C THR A 441 -21.64 -10.82 9.57
N GLN A 442 -22.70 -11.54 9.16
CA GLN A 442 -22.97 -12.91 9.57
C GLN A 442 -22.19 -13.93 8.72
N SER A 443 -21.55 -14.90 9.36
CA SER A 443 -20.71 -15.92 8.71
C SER A 443 -21.47 -16.79 7.70
N SER A 444 -22.70 -17.19 8.03
CA SER A 444 -23.57 -17.97 7.15
C SER A 444 -23.86 -17.28 5.81
N ASN A 445 -24.09 -15.96 5.84
CA ASN A 445 -24.34 -15.17 4.63
C ASN A 445 -23.07 -15.03 3.79
N ILE A 446 -21.89 -14.94 4.41
CA ILE A 446 -20.61 -14.93 3.70
C ILE A 446 -20.37 -16.25 2.99
N GLU A 447 -20.55 -17.37 3.68
CA GLU A 447 -20.34 -18.70 3.09
C GLU A 447 -21.23 -18.92 1.86
N MET A 448 -22.51 -18.50 1.95
CA MET A 448 -23.41 -18.51 0.79
C MET A 448 -22.89 -17.66 -0.38
N VAL A 449 -22.43 -16.45 -0.11
CA VAL A 449 -21.91 -15.55 -1.16
C VAL A 449 -20.64 -16.09 -1.79
N LEU A 450 -19.71 -16.62 -0.98
CA LEU A 450 -18.50 -17.26 -1.49
C LEU A 450 -18.85 -18.48 -2.37
N GLN A 451 -19.83 -19.30 -1.97
CA GLN A 451 -20.27 -20.43 -2.79
C GLN A 451 -20.89 -19.98 -4.13
N GLN A 452 -21.74 -18.95 -4.13
CA GLN A 452 -22.32 -18.40 -5.35
C GLN A 452 -21.27 -17.81 -6.28
N MET A 453 -20.30 -17.07 -5.73
CA MET A 453 -19.19 -16.53 -6.51
C MET A 453 -18.32 -17.65 -7.10
N LYS A 454 -18.06 -18.71 -6.33
CA LYS A 454 -17.33 -19.88 -6.84
C LYS A 454 -18.05 -20.49 -8.04
N GLN A 455 -19.36 -20.71 -7.94
CA GLN A 455 -20.16 -21.30 -9.01
C GLN A 455 -20.14 -20.47 -10.29
N GLU A 456 -20.29 -19.14 -10.19
CA GLU A 456 -20.21 -18.26 -11.37
C GLU A 456 -18.79 -18.23 -11.94
N LEU A 457 -17.76 -18.14 -11.10
CA LEU A 457 -16.36 -18.16 -11.56
C LEU A 457 -16.02 -19.46 -12.31
N VAL A 458 -16.51 -20.60 -11.83
CA VAL A 458 -16.40 -21.89 -12.52
C VAL A 458 -17.08 -21.87 -13.88
N LYS A 459 -18.30 -21.33 -13.96
CA LYS A 459 -19.05 -21.20 -15.22
C LYS A 459 -18.33 -20.34 -16.26
N TYR A 460 -17.50 -19.39 -15.81
CA TYR A 460 -16.66 -18.55 -16.67
C TYR A 460 -15.25 -19.10 -16.93
N GLY A 461 -15.00 -20.37 -16.59
CA GLY A 461 -13.81 -21.11 -17.03
C GLY A 461 -12.78 -21.43 -15.93
N LEU A 462 -13.06 -21.12 -14.66
CA LEU A 462 -12.19 -21.55 -13.55
C LEU A 462 -12.45 -23.03 -13.17
N PRO A 463 -11.41 -23.77 -12.73
CA PRO A 463 -11.57 -25.16 -12.33
C PRO A 463 -12.39 -25.30 -11.03
N ASN A 464 -13.20 -26.35 -10.93
CA ASN A 464 -14.07 -26.62 -9.78
C ASN A 464 -13.32 -26.76 -8.44
N SER A 465 -12.05 -27.12 -8.51
CA SER A 465 -11.20 -27.31 -7.35
C SER A 465 -10.94 -25.98 -6.61
N VAL A 466 -11.13 -24.83 -7.25
CA VAL A 466 -10.77 -23.51 -6.72
C VAL A 466 -11.47 -23.20 -5.38
N GLU A 467 -10.74 -22.74 -4.37
CA GLU A 467 -11.29 -22.34 -3.06
C GLU A 467 -11.33 -20.83 -2.96
N LEU A 468 -12.47 -20.25 -2.55
CA LEU A 468 -12.56 -18.81 -2.26
C LEU A 468 -12.43 -18.57 -0.75
N LYS A 469 -11.47 -17.74 -0.34
CA LYS A 469 -11.28 -17.33 1.06
C LYS A 469 -11.49 -15.82 1.20
N LEU A 470 -12.35 -15.44 2.14
CA LEU A 470 -12.55 -14.05 2.50
C LEU A 470 -11.30 -13.53 3.22
N ARG A 471 -10.67 -12.49 2.67
CA ARG A 471 -9.48 -11.87 3.29
C ARG A 471 -9.85 -10.71 4.20
N LYS A 472 -10.71 -9.82 3.73
CA LYS A 472 -11.14 -8.63 4.46
C LYS A 472 -12.58 -8.27 4.10
N ARG A 473 -13.33 -7.81 5.11
CA ARG A 473 -14.70 -7.33 5.00
C ARG A 473 -14.78 -5.93 5.57
N GLN A 474 -15.31 -5.00 4.80
CA GLN A 474 -15.59 -3.65 5.27
C GLN A 474 -17.09 -3.34 5.12
N LYS A 475 -17.74 -3.01 6.24
CA LYS A 475 -19.14 -2.54 6.22
C LYS A 475 -19.11 -1.05 5.86
N ILE A 476 -19.66 -0.71 4.69
CA ILE A 476 -19.78 0.67 4.25
C ILE A 476 -21.21 1.10 4.59
N LYS A 477 -21.38 2.18 5.36
CA LYS A 477 -22.70 2.77 5.57
C LYS A 477 -23.18 3.33 4.22
N PRO A 478 -24.44 3.10 3.82
CA PRO A 478 -24.98 3.68 2.60
C PRO A 478 -24.86 5.20 2.58
#